data_AF-A0A9D4UJ35-F1
#
_entry.id   AF-A0A9D4UJ35-F1
#
_cell.length_a   1.000
_cell.length_b   1.000
_cell.length_c   1.000
_cell.angle_alpha   90.00
_cell.angle_beta   90.00
_cell.angle_gamma   90.00
#
_symmetry.space_group_name_H-M   'P 1'
#
loop_
_entity.id
_entity.type
_entity.pdbx_description
1 polymer ?
#
loop_
_entity_poly.entity_id
_entity_poly.type
_entity_poly.pdbx_seq_one_letter_code
_entity_poly.pdbx_strand_id
1 'polypeptide(L)'
;MFFKDYYEALEVLNQHEFIAKSTSREELEVLGERIEYSQEPPEEGDLSNDTENLSEVEGDEYEHPRSRLPAPRPLQRGFSLWSVLKNAIGKDLNHITMPATINEPLSVLQRCAEELQYSHLLEKASQLDDSIERLVWVSIFACATYHGSPHRDAKPFNPLLGETYEWQSLDGRLRFLAEQVSHHPPILAFHSENLSSDYTIYGEVEVKNRFWGKSVEVFPVGQVHLHMPRFGDHFTWSKITTCIHNVVVGRLWIDNYGEIVIRNHTTGEISRIRFHKATSKEQGRLTGKVFDKNGILMCSLLGNYMKQITIIPETSWTRKSAYGDTNYLWKCPALPEDYEQQYCFSRFTIGLNELTPELRDSLPPTDSRFRPDERALEDGDLEKATPEKIRLEEKQREAARRRREHGEEWTCMWFQQRVPGVSQVKTAGETDEEPTWVFNGEYWRAREKQDWRRCPDIM
;
A
#
# COMPACT_ATOMS: atom_id res chain seq x y z
N MET A 1 -2.66 29.67 -31.67
CA MET A 1 -1.19 29.68 -31.46
C MET A 1 -0.90 29.04 -30.09
N PHE A 2 -1.40 27.82 -29.86
CA PHE A 2 -1.43 27.16 -28.54
C PHE A 2 -1.05 25.66 -28.61
N PHE A 3 -0.43 25.23 -29.71
CA PHE A 3 -0.06 23.83 -29.95
C PHE A 3 1.45 23.59 -30.08
N LYS A 4 2.26 24.64 -29.97
CA LYS A 4 3.73 24.53 -30.09
C LYS A 4 4.44 24.46 -28.75
N ASP A 5 3.87 25.07 -27.70
CA ASP A 5 4.46 25.09 -26.36
C ASP A 5 4.18 23.81 -25.54
N TYR A 6 3.31 22.91 -26.05
CA TYR A 6 3.02 21.60 -25.43
C TYR A 6 4.12 20.56 -25.71
N TYR A 7 4.89 20.73 -26.80
CA TYR A 7 5.99 19.83 -27.15
C TYR A 7 7.34 20.26 -26.56
N GLU A 8 7.54 21.54 -26.22
CA GLU A 8 8.75 21.99 -25.52
C GLU A 8 8.72 21.62 -24.01
N ALA A 9 7.54 21.39 -23.42
CA ALA A 9 7.43 20.90 -22.03
C ALA A 9 7.79 19.41 -21.88
N LEU A 10 7.66 18.62 -22.95
CA LEU A 10 8.09 17.22 -22.99
C LEU A 10 9.62 17.06 -23.06
N GLU A 11 10.35 18.04 -23.61
CA GLU A 11 11.82 18.05 -23.56
C GLU A 11 12.38 18.36 -22.16
N VAL A 12 11.56 18.90 -21.26
CA VAL A 12 11.92 19.14 -19.84
C VAL A 12 11.67 17.89 -18.97
N LEU A 13 10.98 16.87 -19.49
CA LEU A 13 10.71 15.60 -18.79
C LEU A 13 11.92 14.66 -18.72
N ASN A 14 13.09 15.06 -19.21
CA ASN A 14 14.34 14.40 -18.86
C ASN A 14 14.81 14.79 -17.44
N GLN A 15 14.08 14.32 -16.43
CA GLN A 15 14.50 14.32 -15.01
C GLN A 15 15.90 13.70 -14.81
N HIS A 16 16.36 12.92 -15.78
CA HIS A 16 17.64 12.23 -15.83
C HIS A 16 18.87 13.16 -15.85
N GLU A 17 18.84 14.28 -16.59
CA GLU A 17 20.01 15.15 -16.68
C GLU A 17 20.15 16.10 -15.48
N PHE A 18 19.04 16.50 -14.86
CA PHE A 18 19.08 17.51 -13.81
C PHE A 18 19.57 16.95 -12.47
N ILE A 19 19.16 15.74 -12.08
CA ILE A 19 19.62 15.07 -10.85
C ILE A 19 21.11 14.71 -10.94
N ALA A 20 21.57 14.30 -12.14
CA ALA A 20 22.99 14.07 -12.39
C ALA A 20 23.81 15.38 -12.36
N LYS A 21 23.25 16.50 -12.84
CA LYS A 21 23.89 17.82 -12.82
C LYS A 21 23.87 18.51 -11.45
N SER A 22 22.94 18.17 -10.56
CA SER A 22 22.84 18.74 -9.20
C SER A 22 23.70 18.03 -8.16
N THR A 23 24.25 16.86 -8.49
CA THR A 23 25.11 16.07 -7.59
C THR A 23 26.54 16.58 -7.73
N SER A 24 27.18 17.01 -6.63
CA SER A 24 28.52 17.57 -6.69
C SER A 24 29.55 16.51 -7.09
N ARG A 25 30.68 16.94 -7.68
CA ARG A 25 31.77 16.03 -8.06
C ARG A 25 32.35 15.29 -6.84
N GLU A 26 32.38 15.94 -5.68
CA GLU A 26 32.75 15.34 -4.39
C GLU A 26 31.73 14.29 -3.92
N GLU A 27 30.43 14.51 -4.15
CA GLU A 27 29.38 13.52 -3.84
C GLU A 27 29.51 12.28 -4.73
N LEU A 28 29.82 12.46 -6.02
CA LEU A 28 30.09 11.37 -6.96
C LEU A 28 31.37 10.61 -6.62
N GLU A 29 32.42 11.27 -6.14
CA GLU A 29 33.67 10.63 -5.70
C GLU A 29 33.47 9.81 -4.41
N VAL A 30 32.72 10.32 -3.42
CA VAL A 30 32.38 9.56 -2.20
C VAL A 30 31.50 8.34 -2.50
N LEU A 31 30.57 8.47 -3.46
CA LEU A 31 29.72 7.36 -3.91
C LEU A 31 30.46 6.39 -4.85
N GLY A 32 31.50 6.87 -5.56
CA GLY A 32 32.30 6.13 -6.53
C GLY A 32 33.46 5.33 -5.92
N GLU A 33 34.11 5.81 -4.87
CA GLU A 33 35.24 5.10 -4.23
C GLU A 33 34.84 3.83 -3.46
N ARG A 34 33.53 3.55 -3.30
CA ARG A 34 33.04 2.37 -2.56
C ARG A 34 32.09 1.44 -3.29
N ILE A 35 31.55 1.75 -4.47
CA ILE A 35 30.43 0.95 -5.01
C ILE A 35 30.35 0.91 -6.55
N GLU A 36 31.01 -0.08 -7.18
CA GLU A 36 30.64 -0.55 -8.51
C GLU A 36 29.18 -1.10 -8.50
N TYR A 37 28.50 -1.04 -9.66
CA TYR A 37 27.10 -1.43 -9.91
C TYR A 37 26.03 -0.44 -9.41
N SER A 38 25.68 0.55 -10.23
CA SER A 38 24.30 1.07 -10.28
C SER A 38 23.47 0.11 -11.14
N GLN A 39 22.35 -0.41 -10.61
CA GLN A 39 21.43 -1.20 -11.43
C GLN A 39 20.55 -0.25 -12.24
N GLU A 40 20.64 -0.36 -13.57
CA GLU A 40 19.71 0.33 -14.45
C GLU A 40 18.29 -0.22 -14.24
N PRO A 41 17.26 0.65 -14.35
CA PRO A 41 15.88 0.18 -14.34
C PRO A 41 15.67 -0.85 -15.46
N PRO A 42 14.81 -1.87 -15.25
CA PRO A 42 14.41 -2.80 -16.30
C PRO A 42 13.84 -2.05 -17.51
N GLU A 43 14.00 -2.60 -18.71
CA GLU A 43 13.38 -2.04 -19.91
C GLU A 43 11.84 -1.94 -19.72
N GLU A 44 11.27 -0.76 -20.00
CA GLU A 44 9.82 -0.58 -20.01
C GLU A 44 9.24 -1.41 -21.17
N GLY A 45 8.64 -2.55 -20.85
CA GLY A 45 7.94 -3.35 -21.84
C GLY A 45 6.69 -2.61 -22.30
N ASP A 46 6.58 -2.39 -23.61
CA ASP A 46 5.44 -1.76 -24.28
C ASP A 46 4.09 -2.17 -23.65
N LEU A 47 3.32 -1.18 -23.20
CA LEU A 47 1.92 -1.35 -22.78
C LEU A 47 0.98 -1.38 -24.00
N SER A 48 1.46 -1.87 -25.14
CA SER A 48 0.70 -1.85 -26.39
C SER A 48 -0.53 -2.77 -26.31
N ASN A 49 -1.67 -2.17 -26.64
CA ASN A 49 -3.01 -2.75 -26.66
C ASN A 49 -3.10 -3.91 -27.68
N ASP A 50 -2.81 -5.14 -27.27
CA ASP A 50 -3.37 -6.32 -27.94
C ASP A 50 -4.75 -6.59 -27.36
N THR A 51 -5.74 -5.84 -27.85
CA THR A 51 -7.17 -5.98 -27.53
C THR A 51 -7.86 -6.76 -28.64
N GLU A 52 -7.78 -8.08 -28.61
CA GLU A 52 -8.70 -8.91 -29.39
C GLU A 52 -9.32 -10.04 -28.53
N ASN A 53 -10.61 -9.86 -28.24
CA ASN A 53 -11.61 -10.87 -27.85
C ASN A 53 -11.20 -11.91 -26.80
N LEU A 54 -11.27 -11.53 -25.52
CA LEU A 54 -11.28 -12.47 -24.40
C LEU A 54 -12.34 -12.01 -23.40
N SER A 55 -13.17 -12.93 -22.87
CA SER A 55 -14.24 -12.59 -21.93
C SER A 55 -13.66 -12.00 -20.65
N GLU A 56 -13.84 -10.69 -20.50
CA GLU A 56 -13.25 -9.81 -19.50
C GLU A 56 -13.82 -10.08 -18.10
N VAL A 57 -12.93 -10.39 -17.16
CA VAL A 57 -13.08 -9.89 -15.79
C VAL A 57 -12.13 -8.70 -15.72
N GLU A 58 -12.51 -7.60 -16.39
CA GLU A 58 -11.89 -6.30 -16.09
C GLU A 58 -12.12 -6.04 -14.60
N GLY A 59 -11.08 -5.59 -13.90
CA GLY A 59 -11.29 -5.16 -12.52
C GLY A 59 -12.28 -4.01 -12.55
N ASP A 60 -13.48 -4.21 -11.99
CA ASP A 60 -14.53 -3.19 -11.95
C ASP A 60 -13.89 -1.85 -11.54
N GLU A 61 -13.91 -0.88 -12.45
CA GLU A 61 -13.39 0.45 -12.16
C GLU A 61 -14.27 1.06 -11.06
N TYR A 62 -13.73 1.14 -9.85
CA TYR A 62 -14.37 1.90 -8.78
C TYR A 62 -14.46 3.37 -9.23
N GLU A 63 -15.65 3.79 -9.64
CA GLU A 63 -15.93 5.19 -9.95
C GLU A 63 -16.00 5.97 -8.64
N HIS A 64 -14.96 6.74 -8.33
CA HIS A 64 -15.03 7.78 -7.31
C HIS A 64 -15.54 9.09 -7.93
N PRO A 65 -16.23 9.96 -7.16
CA PRO A 65 -16.68 11.26 -7.66
C PRO A 65 -15.51 12.12 -8.17
N ARG A 66 -14.36 12.04 -7.49
CA ARG A 66 -13.13 12.69 -7.91
C ARG A 66 -12.36 11.88 -8.95
N SER A 67 -12.17 12.49 -10.11
CA SER A 67 -11.38 11.94 -11.23
C SER A 67 -9.95 12.48 -11.31
N ARG A 68 -9.60 13.52 -10.54
CA ARG A 68 -8.28 14.18 -10.59
C ARG A 68 -7.91 14.87 -9.27
N LEU A 69 -6.62 14.91 -8.97
CA LEU A 69 -6.06 15.73 -7.88
C LEU A 69 -6.16 17.25 -8.20
N PRO A 70 -6.12 18.14 -7.18
CA PRO A 70 -6.30 19.59 -7.36
C PRO A 70 -5.09 20.24 -8.04
N ALA A 71 -3.91 19.70 -7.79
CA ALA A 71 -2.64 20.13 -8.38
C ALA A 71 -1.82 18.93 -8.88
N PRO A 72 -0.96 19.14 -9.91
CA PRO A 72 -0.01 18.13 -10.32
C PRO A 72 1.10 17.96 -9.27
N ARG A 73 1.74 16.78 -9.26
CA ARG A 73 2.91 16.51 -8.42
C ARG A 73 4.03 17.53 -8.68
N PRO A 74 4.81 17.91 -7.66
CA PRO A 74 5.99 18.75 -7.84
C PRO A 74 7.00 18.14 -8.80
N LEU A 75 7.47 18.93 -9.76
CA LEU A 75 8.50 18.52 -10.73
C LEU A 75 9.92 18.50 -10.13
N GLN A 76 10.17 19.34 -9.12
CA GLN A 76 11.47 19.44 -8.46
C GLN A 76 11.34 19.19 -6.96
N ARG A 77 12.19 18.29 -6.44
CA ARG A 77 12.26 18.01 -4.99
C ARG A 77 12.90 19.17 -4.22
N GLY A 78 13.79 19.93 -4.87
CA GLY A 78 14.48 21.09 -4.29
C GLY A 78 15.66 20.76 -3.37
N PHE A 79 16.04 19.48 -3.23
CA PHE A 79 17.17 19.04 -2.40
C PHE A 79 17.76 17.69 -2.86
N SER A 80 18.97 17.38 -2.41
CA SER A 80 19.62 16.06 -2.62
C SER A 80 19.21 15.08 -1.52
N LEU A 81 18.64 13.92 -1.88
CA LEU A 81 18.32 12.85 -0.92
C LEU A 81 19.56 12.35 -0.16
N TRP A 82 20.74 12.39 -0.79
CA TRP A 82 22.00 12.04 -0.13
C TRP A 82 22.28 12.94 1.08
N SER A 83 22.02 14.23 0.96
CA SER A 83 22.27 15.20 2.04
C SER A 83 21.49 14.84 3.31
N VAL A 84 20.32 14.21 3.16
CA VAL A 84 19.45 13.74 4.24
C VAL A 84 19.85 12.34 4.72
N LEU A 85 20.21 11.44 3.80
CA LEU A 85 20.42 10.01 4.08
C LEU A 85 21.87 9.61 4.43
N LYS A 86 22.88 10.44 4.17
CA LYS A 86 24.31 10.08 4.31
C LYS A 86 24.69 9.50 5.68
N ASN A 87 24.04 9.93 6.75
CA ASN A 87 24.32 9.48 8.12
C ASN A 87 23.47 8.28 8.57
N ALA A 88 22.61 7.78 7.68
CA ALA A 88 21.60 6.76 7.93
C ALA A 88 21.92 5.39 7.32
N ILE A 89 23.10 5.22 6.73
CA ILE A 89 23.51 3.95 6.10
C ILE A 89 23.47 2.83 7.14
N GLY A 90 22.75 1.75 6.81
CA GLY A 90 22.56 0.58 7.67
C GLY A 90 21.57 0.78 8.82
N LYS A 91 20.94 1.96 8.95
CA LYS A 91 20.00 2.31 10.02
C LYS A 91 18.55 2.29 9.53
N ASP A 92 17.64 2.28 10.49
CA ASP A 92 16.21 2.57 10.29
C ASP A 92 16.02 4.07 10.02
N LEU A 93 15.24 4.39 8.98
CA LEU A 93 14.89 5.74 8.54
C LEU A 93 13.69 6.34 9.28
N ASN A 94 13.01 5.57 10.14
CA ASN A 94 11.79 6.01 10.85
C ASN A 94 11.99 7.25 11.72
N HIS A 95 13.24 7.54 12.13
CA HIS A 95 13.58 8.73 12.94
C HIS A 95 14.08 9.93 12.10
N ILE A 96 14.05 9.84 10.77
CA ILE A 96 14.55 10.89 9.88
C ILE A 96 13.37 11.66 9.27
N THR A 97 13.28 12.94 9.64
CA THR A 97 12.34 13.87 9.01
C THR A 97 12.77 14.13 7.57
N MET A 98 11.86 13.91 6.64
CA MET A 98 12.04 14.18 5.22
C MET A 98 11.21 15.40 4.81
N PRO A 99 11.64 16.23 3.84
CA PRO A 99 10.79 17.28 3.27
C PRO A 99 9.48 16.72 2.70
N ALA A 100 8.41 17.52 2.68
CA ALA A 100 7.12 17.08 2.14
C ALA A 100 7.15 16.87 0.61
N THR A 101 8.10 17.48 -0.10
CA THR A 101 8.23 17.39 -1.56
C THR A 101 8.62 16.01 -2.10
N ILE A 102 9.07 15.08 -1.24
CA ILE A 102 9.26 13.67 -1.62
C ILE A 102 8.07 12.79 -1.30
N ASN A 103 7.07 13.35 -0.61
CA ASN A 103 5.88 12.62 -0.28
C ASN A 103 4.91 12.61 -1.46
N GLU A 104 4.02 11.64 -1.43
CA GLU A 104 2.73 11.69 -2.11
C GLU A 104 1.67 12.16 -1.09
N PRO A 105 0.53 12.73 -1.53
CA PRO A 105 -0.48 13.29 -0.65
C PRO A 105 -1.39 12.22 -0.01
N LEU A 106 -0.79 11.12 0.46
CA LEU A 106 -1.46 10.05 1.20
C LEU A 106 -0.64 9.59 2.40
N SER A 107 -1.33 9.25 3.48
CA SER A 107 -0.76 8.58 4.66
C SER A 107 -0.60 7.07 4.41
N VAL A 108 0.21 6.40 5.25
CA VAL A 108 0.31 4.93 5.22
C VAL A 108 -1.04 4.26 5.54
N LEU A 109 -1.95 4.91 6.28
CA LEU A 109 -3.30 4.37 6.55
C LEU A 109 -4.13 4.34 5.25
N GLN A 110 -4.03 5.39 4.43
CA GLN A 110 -4.66 5.45 3.11
C GLN A 110 -4.04 4.43 2.15
N ARG A 111 -2.71 4.25 2.15
CA ARG A 111 -2.04 3.17 1.42
C ARG A 111 -2.59 1.79 1.79
N CYS A 112 -2.92 1.57 3.05
CA CYS A 112 -3.54 0.32 3.49
C CYS A 112 -4.94 0.13 2.91
N ALA A 113 -5.72 1.21 2.77
CA ALA A 113 -7.04 1.16 2.15
C ALA A 113 -6.99 0.96 0.62
N GLU A 114 -5.90 1.33 -0.05
CA GLU A 114 -5.69 1.07 -1.50
C GLU A 114 -5.86 -0.40 -1.88
N GLU A 115 -5.62 -1.34 -0.95
CA GLU A 115 -5.79 -2.77 -1.19
C GLU A 115 -7.25 -3.14 -1.54
N LEU A 116 -8.21 -2.35 -1.08
CA LEU A 116 -9.64 -2.55 -1.35
C LEU A 116 -10.05 -2.19 -2.79
N GLN A 117 -9.15 -1.60 -3.58
CA GLN A 117 -9.33 -1.44 -5.03
C GLN A 117 -9.72 -2.78 -5.70
N TYR A 118 -9.22 -3.91 -5.15
CA TYR A 118 -9.46 -5.24 -5.69
C TYR A 118 -10.46 -6.07 -4.87
N SER A 119 -11.29 -5.41 -4.04
CA SER A 119 -12.28 -6.07 -3.17
C SER A 119 -13.25 -7.01 -3.89
N HIS A 120 -13.60 -6.72 -5.15
CA HIS A 120 -14.43 -7.60 -6.00
C HIS A 120 -13.88 -9.04 -6.13
N LEU A 121 -12.56 -9.23 -6.02
CA LEU A 121 -11.94 -10.55 -6.02
C LEU A 121 -12.31 -11.36 -4.76
N LEU A 122 -12.38 -10.70 -3.61
CA LEU A 122 -12.81 -11.32 -2.35
C LEU A 122 -14.32 -11.54 -2.32
N GLU A 123 -15.10 -10.62 -2.86
CA GLU A 123 -16.54 -10.81 -3.06
C GLU A 123 -16.81 -12.05 -3.91
N LYS A 124 -16.09 -12.21 -5.02
CA LYS A 124 -16.16 -13.41 -5.85
C LYS A 124 -15.76 -14.66 -5.09
N ALA A 125 -14.64 -14.62 -4.35
CA ALA A 125 -14.22 -15.75 -3.52
C ALA A 125 -15.32 -16.18 -2.53
N SER A 126 -15.97 -15.24 -1.83
CA SER A 126 -17.00 -15.53 -0.83
C SER A 126 -18.24 -16.26 -1.40
N GLN A 127 -18.45 -16.20 -2.72
CA GLN A 127 -19.60 -16.77 -3.38
C GLN A 127 -19.40 -18.22 -3.84
N LEU A 128 -18.16 -18.72 -3.87
CA LEU A 128 -17.80 -20.00 -4.48
C LEU A 128 -17.84 -21.16 -3.49
N ASP A 129 -18.43 -22.28 -3.88
CA ASP A 129 -18.56 -23.46 -3.02
C ASP A 129 -17.25 -24.27 -2.89
N ASP A 130 -16.41 -24.29 -3.93
CA ASP A 130 -15.11 -24.99 -3.91
C ASP A 130 -14.05 -24.16 -3.14
N SER A 131 -13.51 -24.73 -2.06
CA SER A 131 -12.50 -24.10 -1.22
C SER A 131 -11.18 -23.82 -1.95
N ILE A 132 -10.82 -24.64 -2.93
CA ILE A 132 -9.64 -24.38 -3.79
C ILE A 132 -9.90 -23.17 -4.68
N GLU A 133 -11.10 -23.02 -5.23
CA GLU A 133 -11.43 -21.81 -6.00
C GLU A 133 -11.38 -20.57 -5.11
N ARG A 134 -11.91 -20.64 -3.88
CA ARG A 134 -11.81 -19.52 -2.92
C ARG A 134 -10.36 -19.15 -2.64
N LEU A 135 -9.51 -20.13 -2.33
CA LEU A 135 -8.08 -19.91 -2.09
C LEU A 135 -7.37 -19.32 -3.32
N VAL A 136 -7.74 -19.73 -4.53
CA VAL A 136 -7.23 -19.12 -5.77
C VAL A 136 -7.61 -17.65 -5.85
N TRP A 137 -8.88 -17.27 -5.67
CA TRP A 137 -9.28 -15.86 -5.73
C TRP A 137 -8.64 -15.00 -4.64
N VAL A 138 -8.51 -15.53 -3.42
CA VAL A 138 -7.75 -14.87 -2.34
C VAL A 138 -6.27 -14.70 -2.72
N SER A 139 -5.69 -15.68 -3.43
CA SER A 139 -4.31 -15.60 -3.97
C SER A 139 -4.15 -14.50 -5.01
N ILE A 140 -5.14 -14.34 -5.89
CA ILE A 140 -5.13 -13.28 -6.89
C ILE A 140 -5.29 -11.91 -6.23
N PHE A 141 -6.18 -11.78 -5.24
CA PHE A 141 -6.32 -10.56 -4.45
C PHE A 141 -5.00 -10.15 -3.80
N ALA A 142 -4.36 -11.06 -3.05
CA ALA A 142 -3.09 -10.77 -2.39
C ALA A 142 -1.95 -10.39 -3.36
N CYS A 143 -2.05 -10.81 -4.63
CA CYS A 143 -1.09 -10.39 -5.66
C CYS A 143 -1.43 -9.04 -6.30
N ALA A 144 -2.70 -8.82 -6.60
CA ALA A 144 -3.19 -7.62 -7.30
C ALA A 144 -2.90 -6.33 -6.51
N THR A 145 -2.88 -6.39 -5.17
CA THR A 145 -2.57 -5.24 -4.30
C THR A 145 -1.18 -4.65 -4.53
N TYR A 146 -0.27 -5.36 -5.19
CA TYR A 146 1.08 -4.87 -5.53
C TYR A 146 1.16 -4.16 -6.90
N HIS A 147 0.09 -4.17 -7.71
CA HIS A 147 0.08 -3.61 -9.06
C HIS A 147 0.55 -2.15 -9.13
N GLY A 148 0.02 -1.29 -8.25
CA GLY A 148 0.30 0.15 -8.32
C GLY A 148 1.67 0.55 -7.77
N SER A 149 2.36 -0.31 -7.01
CA SER A 149 3.55 0.10 -6.27
C SER A 149 4.80 0.38 -7.12
N PRO A 150 5.08 -0.34 -8.24
CA PRO A 150 6.25 -0.06 -9.08
C PRO A 150 6.29 1.35 -9.67
N HIS A 151 5.12 1.95 -9.89
CA HIS A 151 4.97 3.27 -10.49
C HIS A 151 5.04 4.43 -9.47
N ARG A 152 5.04 4.12 -8.17
CA ARG A 152 4.84 5.10 -7.08
C ARG A 152 6.17 5.48 -6.40
N ASP A 153 6.95 6.34 -7.04
CA ASP A 153 8.28 6.78 -6.59
C ASP A 153 8.29 7.79 -5.43
N ALA A 154 7.11 8.15 -4.92
CA ALA A 154 6.90 9.09 -3.82
C ALA A 154 6.53 8.37 -2.52
N LYS A 155 6.98 8.92 -1.38
CA LYS A 155 6.82 8.30 -0.06
C LYS A 155 5.44 8.66 0.53
N PRO A 156 4.63 7.74 1.05
CA PRO A 156 3.47 8.13 1.85
C PRO A 156 3.90 8.87 3.12
N PHE A 157 3.04 9.74 3.65
CA PHE A 157 3.25 10.36 4.94
C PHE A 157 3.21 9.30 6.05
N ASN A 158 4.14 9.39 7.00
CA ASN A 158 4.10 8.57 8.19
C ASN A 158 2.95 9.08 9.08
N PRO A 159 1.94 8.25 9.41
CA PRO A 159 0.83 8.71 10.23
C PRO A 159 1.28 9.12 11.63
N LEU A 160 0.57 10.08 12.22
CA LEU A 160 0.73 10.46 13.62
C LEU A 160 0.14 9.37 14.53
N LEU A 161 0.67 9.22 15.74
CA LEU A 161 0.10 8.32 16.74
C LEU A 161 -1.34 8.72 17.06
N GLY A 162 -2.28 7.80 16.88
CA GLY A 162 -3.71 8.08 17.01
C GLY A 162 -4.38 8.66 15.77
N GLU A 163 -3.64 8.87 14.67
CA GLU A 163 -4.23 9.20 13.38
C GLU A 163 -5.10 8.03 12.92
N THR A 164 -6.24 8.37 12.32
CA THR A 164 -7.23 7.41 11.83
C THR A 164 -7.49 7.64 10.37
N TYR A 165 -7.98 6.63 9.67
CA TYR A 165 -8.52 6.79 8.33
C TYR A 165 -9.70 5.85 8.14
N GLU A 166 -10.86 6.40 7.75
CA GLU A 166 -11.97 5.61 7.25
C GLU A 166 -12.14 5.69 5.73
N TRP A 167 -12.70 4.63 5.17
CA TRP A 167 -13.18 4.60 3.80
C TRP A 167 -14.43 3.73 3.69
N GLN A 168 -15.39 4.14 2.86
CA GLN A 168 -16.60 3.38 2.57
C GLN A 168 -16.80 3.33 1.06
N SER A 169 -17.27 2.20 0.54
CA SER A 169 -17.72 2.10 -0.85
C SER A 169 -18.94 3.00 -1.05
N LEU A 170 -19.16 3.48 -2.28
CA LEU A 170 -20.26 4.39 -2.60
C LEU A 170 -21.65 3.81 -2.29
N ASP A 171 -21.78 2.50 -2.41
CA ASP A 171 -23.01 1.78 -2.07
C ASP A 171 -23.13 1.41 -0.58
N GLY A 172 -22.14 1.79 0.25
CA GLY A 172 -22.09 1.52 1.68
C GLY A 172 -21.90 0.05 2.05
N ARG A 173 -21.61 -0.84 1.09
CA ARG A 173 -21.47 -2.28 1.34
C ARG A 173 -20.13 -2.65 1.96
N LEU A 174 -19.07 -1.91 1.67
CA LEU A 174 -17.72 -2.13 2.20
C LEU A 174 -17.31 -0.94 3.04
N ARG A 175 -16.83 -1.19 4.26
CA ARG A 175 -16.32 -0.16 5.16
C ARG A 175 -14.97 -0.55 5.73
N PHE A 176 -14.06 0.41 5.82
CA PHE A 176 -12.68 0.25 6.25
C PHE A 176 -12.35 1.28 7.32
N LEU A 177 -11.60 0.85 8.32
CA LEU A 177 -11.01 1.69 9.35
C LEU A 177 -9.56 1.27 9.58
N ALA A 178 -8.66 2.25 9.69
CA ALA A 178 -7.32 2.05 10.22
C ALA A 178 -6.97 3.10 11.28
N GLU A 179 -6.08 2.71 12.20
CA GLU A 179 -5.51 3.59 13.23
C GLU A 179 -4.00 3.35 13.33
N GLN A 180 -3.21 4.42 13.50
CA GLN A 180 -1.81 4.31 13.88
C GLN A 180 -1.71 4.03 15.38
N VAL A 181 -1.63 2.74 15.73
CA VAL A 181 -1.68 2.25 17.12
C VAL A 181 -0.34 2.35 17.86
N SER A 182 0.76 2.48 17.14
CA SER A 182 2.09 2.73 17.72
C SER A 182 2.96 3.53 16.75
N HIS A 183 3.83 4.41 17.28
CA HIS A 183 4.77 5.19 16.47
C HIS A 183 6.22 4.68 16.56
N HIS A 184 6.60 4.08 17.70
CA HIS A 184 7.93 3.50 17.92
C HIS A 184 7.79 2.13 18.61
N PRO A 185 7.74 1.02 17.84
CA PRO A 185 7.82 0.96 16.37
C PRO A 185 6.54 1.46 15.67
N PRO A 186 6.59 1.85 14.38
CA PRO A 186 5.43 2.30 13.63
C PRO A 186 4.53 1.10 13.28
N ILE A 187 3.38 1.00 13.94
CA ILE A 187 2.38 -0.05 13.73
C ILE A 187 1.06 0.62 13.37
N LEU A 188 0.48 0.19 12.26
CA LEU A 188 -0.92 0.45 11.93
C LEU A 188 -1.75 -0.81 12.21
N ALA A 189 -2.98 -0.63 12.68
CA ALA A 189 -3.99 -1.68 12.74
C ALA A 189 -5.16 -1.29 11.82
N PHE A 190 -5.74 -2.28 11.14
CA PHE A 190 -6.83 -2.06 10.21
C PHE A 190 -7.91 -3.12 10.32
N HIS A 191 -9.14 -2.74 9.98
CA HIS A 191 -10.32 -3.59 9.99
C HIS A 191 -11.28 -3.15 8.88
N SER A 192 -11.72 -4.10 8.07
CA SER A 192 -12.66 -3.85 6.98
C SER A 192 -13.69 -4.96 6.88
N GLU A 193 -14.93 -4.55 6.63
CA GLU A 193 -16.12 -5.41 6.63
C GLU A 193 -16.89 -5.18 5.35
N ASN A 194 -17.16 -6.26 4.61
CA ASN A 194 -18.12 -6.27 3.53
C ASN A 194 -19.47 -6.78 4.06
N LEU A 195 -20.43 -5.88 4.21
CA LEU A 195 -21.74 -6.13 4.80
C LEU A 195 -22.66 -6.96 3.90
N SER A 196 -22.36 -7.04 2.60
CA SER A 196 -23.20 -7.78 1.62
C SER A 196 -22.68 -9.18 1.33
N SER A 197 -21.37 -9.31 1.12
CA SER A 197 -20.71 -10.59 0.88
C SER A 197 -20.31 -11.30 2.18
N ASP A 198 -20.56 -10.66 3.33
CA ASP A 198 -20.26 -11.15 4.67
C ASP A 198 -18.83 -11.68 4.76
N TYR A 199 -17.84 -10.81 4.61
CA TYR A 199 -16.45 -11.14 4.92
C TYR A 199 -15.77 -10.00 5.68
N THR A 200 -14.74 -10.35 6.44
CA THR A 200 -13.94 -9.38 7.20
C THR A 200 -12.47 -9.56 6.88
N ILE A 201 -11.78 -8.47 6.52
CA ILE A 201 -10.33 -8.43 6.34
C ILE A 201 -9.72 -7.48 7.37
N TYR A 202 -8.74 -7.94 8.12
CA TYR A 202 -8.18 -7.21 9.25
C TYR A 202 -6.74 -7.63 9.54
N GLY A 203 -6.04 -6.85 10.34
CA GLY A 203 -4.68 -7.17 10.77
C GLY A 203 -3.92 -5.98 11.31
N GLU A 204 -2.63 -6.19 11.50
CA GLU A 204 -1.68 -5.17 11.93
C GLU A 204 -0.41 -5.27 11.09
N VAL A 205 0.22 -4.12 10.83
CA VAL A 205 1.47 -4.05 10.07
C VAL A 205 2.45 -3.13 10.78
N GLU A 206 3.57 -3.68 11.22
CA GLU A 206 4.77 -2.94 11.60
C GLU A 206 5.62 -2.68 10.34
N VAL A 207 5.96 -1.43 10.07
CA VAL A 207 6.78 -1.06 8.91
C VAL A 207 8.24 -0.89 9.32
N LYS A 208 9.05 -1.93 9.07
CA LYS A 208 10.51 -1.84 9.23
C LYS A 208 11.14 -1.42 7.91
N ASN A 209 12.26 -0.72 7.98
CA ASN A 209 13.01 -0.36 6.80
C ASN A 209 14.52 -0.40 7.05
N ARG A 210 15.29 -0.54 5.98
CA ARG A 210 16.76 -0.55 6.03
C ARG A 210 17.34 0.14 4.82
N PHE A 211 18.18 1.15 5.05
CA PHE A 211 18.92 1.82 3.99
C PHE A 211 20.27 1.15 3.75
N TRP A 212 20.50 0.69 2.51
CA TRP A 212 21.69 -0.02 2.07
C TRP A 212 22.69 0.87 1.31
N GLY A 213 22.56 2.19 1.40
CA GLY A 213 23.41 3.15 0.69
C GLY A 213 22.89 3.52 -0.70
N LYS A 214 22.51 2.53 -1.54
CA LYS A 214 21.90 2.79 -2.86
C LYS A 214 20.39 2.48 -2.93
N SER A 215 19.91 1.61 -2.04
CA SER A 215 18.52 1.18 -2.00
C SER A 215 17.97 1.23 -0.58
N VAL A 216 16.65 1.31 -0.47
CA VAL A 216 15.92 1.14 0.78
C VAL A 216 15.05 -0.09 0.65
N GLU A 217 15.20 -1.05 1.57
CA GLU A 217 14.25 -2.16 1.71
C GLU A 217 13.24 -1.83 2.79
N VAL A 218 11.97 -2.08 2.48
CA VAL A 218 10.82 -1.93 3.38
C VAL A 218 10.26 -3.32 3.64
N PHE A 219 10.16 -3.67 4.92
CA PHE A 219 9.68 -4.95 5.41
C PHE A 219 8.36 -4.73 6.16
N PRO A 220 7.21 -5.01 5.53
CA PRO A 220 5.95 -5.06 6.24
C PRO A 220 5.90 -6.32 7.10
N VAL A 221 5.99 -6.15 8.42
CA VAL A 221 5.91 -7.23 9.40
C VAL A 221 4.49 -7.31 9.94
N GLY A 222 3.89 -8.49 9.85
CA GLY A 222 2.52 -8.74 10.31
C GLY A 222 1.80 -9.76 9.46
N GLN A 223 0.58 -10.09 9.86
CA GLN A 223 -0.32 -10.97 9.13
C GLN A 223 -1.62 -10.26 8.79
N VAL A 224 -2.09 -10.50 7.57
CA VAL A 224 -3.43 -10.16 7.14
C VAL A 224 -4.31 -11.37 7.40
N HIS A 225 -5.47 -11.14 7.99
CA HIS A 225 -6.50 -12.14 8.26
C HIS A 225 -7.72 -11.84 7.39
N LEU A 226 -8.32 -12.89 6.85
CA LEU A 226 -9.57 -12.82 6.09
C LEU A 226 -10.50 -13.91 6.61
N HIS A 227 -11.67 -13.51 7.07
CA HIS A 227 -12.71 -14.43 7.56
C HIS A 227 -13.91 -14.41 6.61
N MET A 228 -14.37 -15.59 6.20
CA MET A 228 -15.57 -15.82 5.38
C MET A 228 -16.54 -16.77 6.10
N PRO A 229 -17.49 -16.25 6.90
CA PRO A 229 -18.46 -17.01 7.67
C PRO A 229 -19.24 -18.08 6.91
N ARG A 230 -19.60 -17.85 5.63
CA ARG A 230 -20.44 -18.79 4.84
C ARG A 230 -19.93 -20.24 4.89
N PHE A 231 -18.62 -20.42 4.84
CA PHE A 231 -17.96 -21.73 4.94
C PHE A 231 -17.07 -21.85 6.18
N GLY A 232 -17.04 -20.82 7.02
CA GLY A 232 -16.16 -20.71 8.18
C GLY A 232 -14.68 -20.63 7.80
N ASP A 233 -14.33 -20.16 6.60
CA ASP A 233 -12.92 -20.07 6.20
C ASP A 233 -12.21 -18.95 6.94
N HIS A 234 -10.97 -19.24 7.34
CA HIS A 234 -10.03 -18.28 7.87
C HIS A 234 -8.74 -18.36 7.09
N PHE A 235 -8.44 -17.31 6.33
CA PHE A 235 -7.20 -17.19 5.57
C PHE A 235 -6.22 -16.27 6.28
N THR A 236 -4.94 -16.62 6.23
CA THR A 236 -3.86 -15.71 6.65
C THR A 236 -2.73 -15.68 5.65
N TRP A 237 -2.13 -14.51 5.47
CA TRP A 237 -0.88 -14.35 4.73
C TRP A 237 -0.07 -13.15 5.24
N SER A 238 1.22 -13.15 4.94
CA SER A 238 2.10 -11.98 5.16
C SER A 238 2.41 -11.27 3.85
N LYS A 239 2.76 -9.99 3.99
CA LYS A 239 3.20 -9.13 2.90
C LYS A 239 4.67 -9.37 2.58
N ILE A 240 5.08 -9.04 1.35
CA ILE A 240 6.46 -9.20 0.87
C ILE A 240 7.28 -7.90 0.97
N THR A 241 8.58 -8.03 0.76
CA THR A 241 9.53 -6.91 0.75
C THR A 241 9.33 -6.02 -0.47
N THR A 242 9.36 -4.71 -0.24
CA THR A 242 9.48 -3.70 -1.30
C THR A 242 10.89 -3.10 -1.25
N CYS A 243 11.58 -3.04 -2.39
CA CYS A 243 12.90 -2.45 -2.52
C CYS A 243 12.85 -1.23 -3.43
N ILE A 244 13.26 -0.08 -2.91
CA ILE A 244 13.36 1.16 -3.65
C ILE A 244 14.82 1.30 -4.08
N HIS A 245 15.09 1.18 -5.37
CA HIS A 245 16.43 1.26 -5.95
C HIS A 245 16.79 2.70 -6.30
N ASN A 246 18.09 2.99 -6.37
CA ASN A 246 18.62 4.27 -6.83
C ASN A 246 18.09 5.48 -6.05
N VAL A 247 17.91 5.35 -4.73
CA VAL A 247 17.38 6.43 -3.87
C VAL A 247 18.32 7.64 -3.72
N VAL A 248 19.57 7.50 -4.16
CA VAL A 248 20.60 8.55 -4.06
C VAL A 248 20.99 9.09 -5.43
N VAL A 249 21.30 8.21 -6.39
CA VAL A 249 21.76 8.55 -7.73
C VAL A 249 21.09 7.63 -8.75
N GLY A 250 20.68 8.20 -9.89
CA GLY A 250 20.02 7.50 -10.98
C GLY A 250 18.50 7.61 -10.94
N ARG A 251 17.82 6.93 -11.88
CA ARG A 251 16.36 6.84 -11.89
C ARG A 251 15.92 5.92 -10.77
N LEU A 252 15.12 6.45 -9.84
CA LEU A 252 14.47 5.67 -8.78
C LEU A 252 13.46 4.71 -9.41
N TRP A 253 13.48 3.45 -8.98
CA TRP A 253 12.49 2.45 -9.37
C TRP A 253 12.23 1.48 -8.21
N ILE A 254 11.08 0.81 -8.23
CA ILE A 254 10.61 -0.01 -7.11
C ILE A 254 10.41 -1.46 -7.53
N ASP A 255 11.02 -2.39 -6.80
CA ASP A 255 10.81 -3.83 -6.97
C ASP A 255 10.05 -4.41 -5.78
N ASN A 256 9.20 -5.40 -6.03
CA ASN A 256 8.57 -6.19 -4.99
C ASN A 256 8.94 -7.65 -5.18
N TYR A 257 9.52 -8.26 -4.16
CA TYR A 257 9.98 -9.63 -4.23
C TYR A 257 9.84 -10.34 -2.88
N GLY A 258 9.76 -11.66 -2.94
CA GLY A 258 9.55 -12.49 -1.74
C GLY A 258 8.59 -13.63 -2.01
N GLU A 259 8.10 -14.23 -0.94
CA GLU A 259 7.11 -15.31 -1.01
C GLU A 259 5.89 -14.96 -0.17
N ILE A 260 4.72 -14.98 -0.78
CA ILE A 260 3.43 -14.96 -0.09
C ILE A 260 3.01 -16.41 0.13
N VAL A 261 2.72 -16.76 1.38
CA VAL A 261 2.10 -18.05 1.72
C VAL A 261 0.73 -17.77 2.31
N ILE A 262 -0.30 -18.20 1.61
CA ILE A 262 -1.69 -18.07 2.03
C ILE A 262 -2.15 -19.43 2.52
N ARG A 263 -2.70 -19.48 3.72
CA ARG A 263 -3.22 -20.71 4.34
C ARG A 263 -4.70 -20.52 4.59
N ASN A 264 -5.50 -21.53 4.25
CA ASN A 264 -6.86 -21.66 4.78
C ASN A 264 -6.80 -22.58 6.00
N HIS A 265 -6.99 -22.02 7.20
CA HIS A 265 -6.90 -22.76 8.47
C HIS A 265 -8.05 -23.75 8.65
N THR A 266 -9.17 -23.51 7.98
CA THR A 266 -10.37 -24.35 8.07
C THR A 266 -10.24 -25.62 7.24
N THR A 267 -9.67 -25.51 6.04
CA THR A 267 -9.55 -26.65 5.10
C THR A 267 -8.16 -27.27 5.07
N GLY A 268 -7.12 -26.55 5.52
CA GLY A 268 -5.72 -26.96 5.49
C GLY A 268 -5.02 -26.72 4.14
N GLU A 269 -5.68 -26.06 3.20
CA GLU A 269 -5.16 -25.76 1.87
C GLU A 269 -4.14 -24.62 1.91
N ILE A 270 -3.17 -24.64 0.99
CA ILE A 270 -2.05 -23.69 0.98
C ILE A 270 -1.76 -23.20 -0.43
N SER A 271 -1.66 -21.89 -0.61
CA SER A 271 -1.11 -21.25 -1.80
C SER A 271 0.26 -20.68 -1.49
N ARG A 272 1.26 -20.96 -2.34
CA ARG A 272 2.62 -20.40 -2.24
C ARG A 272 2.95 -19.66 -3.50
N ILE A 273 3.19 -18.35 -3.41
CA ILE A 273 3.39 -17.47 -4.55
C ILE A 273 4.71 -16.73 -4.38
N ARG A 274 5.58 -16.86 -5.36
CA ARG A 274 6.88 -16.21 -5.41
C ARG A 274 6.84 -15.00 -6.33
N PHE A 275 7.18 -13.86 -5.78
CA PHE A 275 7.48 -12.63 -6.49
C PHE A 275 8.98 -12.63 -6.78
N HIS A 276 9.31 -12.71 -8.07
CA HIS A 276 10.71 -12.81 -8.49
C HIS A 276 11.32 -11.42 -8.52
N LYS A 277 12.57 -11.32 -8.04
CA LYS A 277 13.37 -10.10 -8.18
C LYS A 277 13.43 -9.69 -9.65
N ALA A 278 13.32 -8.39 -9.89
CA ALA A 278 13.48 -7.82 -11.21
C ALA A 278 14.84 -8.21 -11.82
N THR A 279 14.83 -8.42 -13.13
CA THR A 279 16.01 -8.60 -13.96
C THR A 279 16.10 -7.44 -14.93
N SER A 280 17.21 -7.30 -15.65
CA SER A 280 17.32 -6.27 -16.69
C SER A 280 16.24 -6.37 -17.77
N LYS A 281 15.63 -7.54 -17.95
CA LYS A 281 14.64 -7.81 -19.00
C LYS A 281 13.19 -7.78 -18.52
N GLU A 282 12.96 -7.95 -17.23
CA GLU A 282 11.61 -8.19 -16.71
C GLU A 282 11.49 -7.79 -15.25
N GLN A 283 10.45 -7.01 -14.97
CA GLN A 283 9.98 -6.63 -13.64
C GLN A 283 8.56 -7.16 -13.44
N GLY A 284 8.20 -7.49 -12.21
CA GLY A 284 6.82 -7.84 -11.88
C GLY A 284 6.45 -9.31 -11.99
N ARG A 285 7.38 -10.19 -12.40
CA ARG A 285 7.10 -11.62 -12.61
C ARG A 285 6.72 -12.32 -11.30
N LEU A 286 5.68 -13.14 -11.36
CA LEU A 286 5.29 -14.05 -10.28
C LEU A 286 5.03 -15.47 -10.77
N THR A 287 5.22 -16.43 -9.86
CA THR A 287 4.83 -17.83 -10.06
C THR A 287 4.30 -18.38 -8.74
N GLY A 288 3.22 -19.14 -8.77
CA GLY A 288 2.65 -19.74 -7.57
C GLY A 288 2.12 -21.14 -7.79
N LYS A 289 1.82 -21.82 -6.69
CA LYS A 289 1.25 -23.17 -6.65
C LYS A 289 0.24 -23.26 -5.53
N VAL A 290 -0.91 -23.86 -5.82
CA VAL A 290 -1.98 -24.12 -4.86
C VAL A 290 -2.05 -25.60 -4.57
N PHE A 291 -2.11 -25.94 -3.28
CA PHE A 291 -2.10 -27.31 -2.79
C PHE A 291 -3.33 -27.57 -1.92
N ASP A 292 -3.86 -28.79 -2.02
CA ASP A 292 -4.86 -29.28 -1.07
C ASP A 292 -4.22 -29.58 0.31
N LYS A 293 -5.05 -29.99 1.26
CA LYS A 293 -4.62 -30.38 2.62
C LYS A 293 -3.63 -31.55 2.67
N ASN A 294 -3.57 -32.38 1.63
CA ASN A 294 -2.67 -33.52 1.52
C ASN A 294 -1.37 -33.15 0.80
N GLY A 295 -1.21 -31.89 0.37
CA GLY A 295 -0.07 -31.43 -0.41
C GLY A 295 -0.13 -31.80 -1.90
N ILE A 296 -1.29 -32.22 -2.40
CA ILE A 296 -1.52 -32.49 -3.81
C ILE A 296 -1.63 -31.15 -4.53
N LEU A 297 -0.87 -30.99 -5.62
CA LEU A 297 -0.92 -29.79 -6.45
C LEU A 297 -2.26 -29.73 -7.20
N MET A 298 -2.97 -28.61 -7.06
CA MET A 298 -4.28 -28.39 -7.65
C MET A 298 -4.20 -27.47 -8.87
N CYS A 299 -3.40 -26.41 -8.80
CA CYS A 299 -3.12 -25.54 -9.93
C CYS A 299 -1.81 -24.75 -9.73
N SER A 300 -1.31 -24.20 -10.82
CA SER A 300 -0.18 -23.28 -10.84
C SER A 300 -0.64 -21.87 -11.22
N LEU A 301 -0.13 -20.84 -10.53
CA LEU A 301 -0.31 -19.43 -10.89
C LEU A 301 0.90 -18.96 -11.68
N LEU A 302 0.68 -18.27 -12.79
CA LEU A 302 1.74 -17.66 -13.59
C LEU A 302 1.32 -16.25 -13.99
N GLY A 303 2.26 -15.32 -14.05
CA GLY A 303 1.96 -14.01 -14.60
C GLY A 303 2.89 -12.93 -14.12
N ASN A 304 2.37 -11.71 -14.17
CA ASN A 304 3.07 -10.50 -13.82
C ASN A 304 2.08 -9.56 -13.10
N TYR A 305 2.38 -9.16 -11.86
CA TYR A 305 1.46 -8.32 -11.08
C TYR A 305 1.33 -6.88 -11.63
N MET A 306 2.16 -6.49 -12.60
CA MET A 306 2.04 -5.23 -13.34
C MET A 306 1.17 -5.35 -14.60
N LYS A 307 0.78 -6.58 -14.99
CA LYS A 307 0.06 -6.84 -16.25
C LYS A 307 -1.17 -7.71 -16.05
N GLN A 308 -0.96 -8.99 -15.72
CA GLN A 308 -2.03 -9.97 -15.60
C GLN A 308 -1.58 -11.23 -14.87
N ILE A 309 -2.53 -11.95 -14.29
CA ILE A 309 -2.30 -13.22 -13.60
C ILE A 309 -3.24 -14.28 -14.17
N THR A 310 -2.67 -15.45 -14.46
CA THR A 310 -3.35 -16.61 -15.02
C THR A 310 -3.12 -17.85 -14.17
N ILE A 311 -4.05 -18.80 -14.24
CA ILE A 311 -3.96 -20.11 -13.62
C ILE A 311 -3.82 -21.22 -14.67
N ILE A 312 -3.09 -22.27 -14.33
CA ILE A 312 -3.04 -23.52 -15.08
C ILE A 312 -3.55 -24.62 -14.14
N PRO A 313 -4.78 -25.13 -14.34
CA PRO A 313 -5.29 -26.26 -13.58
C PRO A 313 -4.42 -27.51 -13.79
N GLU A 314 -4.18 -28.26 -12.72
CA GLU A 314 -3.57 -29.59 -12.83
C GLU A 314 -4.63 -30.65 -13.15
N THR A 315 -4.21 -31.77 -13.73
CA THR A 315 -5.11 -32.89 -14.09
C THR A 315 -5.96 -33.42 -12.92
N SER A 316 -5.47 -33.28 -11.69
CA SER A 316 -6.13 -33.66 -10.44
C SER A 316 -7.32 -32.77 -10.07
N TRP A 317 -7.46 -31.59 -10.67
CA TRP A 317 -8.49 -30.62 -10.33
C TRP A 317 -9.15 -30.05 -11.58
N THR A 318 -10.46 -30.26 -11.69
CA THR A 318 -11.27 -29.64 -12.74
C THR A 318 -11.98 -28.43 -12.15
N ARG A 319 -11.60 -27.25 -12.61
CA ARG A 319 -12.26 -25.99 -12.25
C ARG A 319 -13.72 -26.04 -12.70
N LYS A 320 -14.66 -25.85 -11.77
CA LYS A 320 -16.09 -25.80 -12.06
C LYS A 320 -16.50 -24.34 -12.24
N SER A 321 -15.91 -23.66 -13.22
CA SER A 321 -16.15 -22.24 -13.42
C SER A 321 -17.57 -21.98 -13.94
N ALA A 322 -18.37 -21.22 -13.18
CA ALA A 322 -19.59 -20.59 -13.68
C ALA A 322 -19.31 -19.39 -14.63
N TYR A 323 -18.03 -18.98 -14.75
CA TYR A 323 -17.58 -17.73 -15.38
C TYR A 323 -16.71 -17.94 -16.63
N GLY A 324 -16.88 -19.08 -17.30
CA GLY A 324 -16.15 -19.44 -18.52
C GLY A 324 -14.80 -20.13 -18.28
N ASP A 325 -14.28 -20.75 -19.35
CA ASP A 325 -13.01 -21.52 -19.38
C ASP A 325 -11.75 -20.63 -19.36
N THR A 326 -11.86 -19.32 -19.11
CA THR A 326 -10.68 -18.45 -19.16
C THR A 326 -9.79 -18.65 -17.94
N ASN A 327 -8.52 -18.94 -18.22
CA ASN A 327 -7.47 -19.05 -17.22
C ASN A 327 -7.01 -17.69 -16.67
N TYR A 328 -7.50 -16.58 -17.23
CA TYR A 328 -7.19 -15.22 -16.79
C TYR A 328 -8.11 -14.82 -15.65
N LEU A 329 -7.54 -14.55 -14.47
CA LEU A 329 -8.33 -14.21 -13.29
C LEU A 329 -8.25 -12.73 -12.92
N TRP A 330 -7.17 -12.06 -13.32
CA TRP A 330 -6.98 -10.64 -13.07
C TRP A 330 -6.09 -10.01 -14.13
N LYS A 331 -6.43 -8.78 -14.51
CA LYS A 331 -5.67 -7.91 -15.40
C LYS A 331 -5.55 -6.54 -14.72
N CYS A 332 -4.42 -5.87 -14.94
CA CYS A 332 -4.24 -4.54 -14.41
C CYS A 332 -5.31 -3.57 -14.94
N PRO A 333 -5.86 -2.70 -14.08
CA PRO A 333 -6.73 -1.63 -14.52
C PRO A 333 -5.93 -0.59 -15.31
N ALA A 334 -6.59 0.10 -16.25
CA ALA A 334 -5.99 1.22 -16.94
C ALA A 334 -5.66 2.35 -15.96
N LEU A 335 -4.51 3.00 -16.16
CA LEU A 335 -4.16 4.21 -15.44
C LEU A 335 -4.84 5.43 -16.12
N PRO A 336 -5.17 6.49 -15.35
CA PRO A 336 -5.63 7.76 -15.92
C PRO A 336 -4.64 8.31 -16.95
N GLU A 337 -5.10 9.05 -17.97
CA GLU A 337 -4.24 9.56 -19.06
C GLU A 337 -3.05 10.41 -18.55
N ASP A 338 -3.25 11.16 -17.47
CA ASP A 338 -2.24 12.03 -16.84
C ASP A 338 -1.68 11.46 -15.53
N TYR A 339 -1.73 10.13 -15.33
CA TYR A 339 -1.36 9.48 -14.06
C TYR A 339 0.01 9.92 -13.53
N GLU A 340 1.01 10.14 -14.38
CA GLU A 340 2.34 10.58 -13.96
C GLU A 340 2.30 11.91 -13.20
N GLN A 341 1.45 12.85 -13.66
CA GLN A 341 1.23 14.13 -12.98
C GLN A 341 0.44 13.96 -11.69
N GLN A 342 -0.31 12.87 -11.55
CA GLN A 342 -1.10 12.54 -10.37
C GLN A 342 -0.40 11.53 -9.46
N TYR A 343 0.92 11.66 -9.28
CA TYR A 343 1.72 10.75 -8.44
C TYR A 343 1.62 9.27 -8.85
N CYS A 344 1.28 8.98 -10.09
CA CYS A 344 0.99 7.63 -10.59
C CYS A 344 -0.15 6.92 -9.85
N PHE A 345 -1.15 7.68 -9.40
CA PHE A 345 -2.32 7.16 -8.71
C PHE A 345 -3.27 6.44 -9.67
N SER A 346 -3.91 5.38 -9.17
CA SER A 346 -5.07 4.78 -9.85
C SER A 346 -6.30 5.66 -9.64
N ARG A 347 -7.38 5.41 -10.39
CA ARG A 347 -8.68 6.08 -10.15
C ARG A 347 -9.19 5.88 -8.72
N PHE A 348 -8.99 4.68 -8.17
CA PHE A 348 -9.33 4.40 -6.77
C PHE A 348 -8.53 5.27 -5.81
N THR A 349 -7.21 5.36 -6.03
CA THR A 349 -6.29 6.11 -5.18
C THR A 349 -6.61 7.61 -5.16
N ILE A 350 -6.96 8.19 -6.31
CA ILE A 350 -7.28 9.64 -6.43
C ILE A 350 -8.40 10.04 -5.45
N GLY A 351 -9.40 9.17 -5.26
CA GLY A 351 -10.54 9.42 -4.37
C GLY A 351 -10.24 9.27 -2.88
N LEU A 352 -9.12 8.65 -2.49
CA LEU A 352 -8.89 8.29 -1.08
C LEU A 352 -8.79 9.48 -0.12
N ASN A 353 -8.21 10.59 -0.59
CA ASN A 353 -8.05 11.79 0.22
C ASN A 353 -9.07 12.90 -0.12
N GLU A 354 -10.12 12.57 -0.88
CA GLU A 354 -11.22 13.49 -1.12
C GLU A 354 -11.97 13.78 0.18
N LEU A 355 -12.21 15.07 0.46
CA LEU A 355 -12.95 15.53 1.64
C LEU A 355 -14.18 16.32 1.18
N THR A 356 -15.27 15.60 0.91
CA THR A 356 -16.56 16.22 0.58
C THR A 356 -17.16 16.93 1.82
N PRO A 357 -18.08 17.88 1.64
CA PRO A 357 -18.81 18.50 2.76
C PRO A 357 -19.48 17.48 3.67
N GLU A 358 -20.11 16.45 3.09
CA GLU A 358 -20.80 15.40 3.84
C GLU A 358 -19.82 14.56 4.68
N LEU A 359 -18.66 14.24 4.12
CA LEU A 359 -17.60 13.55 4.85
C LEU A 359 -17.07 14.43 5.98
N ARG A 360 -16.77 15.71 5.71
CA ARG A 360 -16.26 16.66 6.71
C ARG A 360 -17.09 16.69 8.00
N ASP A 361 -18.41 16.66 7.88
CA ASP A 361 -19.30 16.72 9.05
C ASP A 361 -19.40 15.38 9.80
N SER A 362 -19.03 14.27 9.15
CA SER A 362 -19.16 12.91 9.68
C SER A 362 -17.86 12.28 10.20
N LEU A 363 -16.70 12.89 9.93
CA LEU A 363 -15.39 12.32 10.26
C LEU A 363 -14.89 12.75 11.64
N PRO A 364 -14.09 11.91 12.33
CA PRO A 364 -13.38 12.33 13.54
C PRO A 364 -12.29 13.35 13.22
N PRO A 365 -11.90 14.22 14.17
CA PRO A 365 -10.82 15.19 13.95
C PRO A 365 -9.44 14.54 13.72
N THR A 366 -9.32 13.23 13.96
CA THR A 366 -8.11 12.43 13.73
C THR A 366 -8.02 11.83 12.33
N ASP A 367 -9.04 12.01 11.46
CA ASP A 367 -9.02 11.45 10.09
C ASP A 367 -7.89 12.07 9.24
N SER A 368 -7.14 11.25 8.50
CA SER A 368 -6.03 11.70 7.63
C SER A 368 -6.46 12.82 6.66
N ARG A 369 -7.73 12.88 6.24
CA ARG A 369 -8.21 13.94 5.34
C ARG A 369 -8.14 15.35 5.93
N PHE A 370 -8.10 15.47 7.26
CA PHE A 370 -7.93 16.73 7.97
C PHE A 370 -6.47 17.14 8.17
N ARG A 371 -5.53 16.26 7.83
CA ARG A 371 -4.11 16.48 8.09
C ARG A 371 -3.57 17.61 7.19
N PRO A 372 -3.10 18.73 7.77
CA PRO A 372 -2.88 19.96 7.00
C PRO A 372 -1.66 19.93 6.06
N ASP A 373 -0.62 19.16 6.39
CA ASP A 373 0.57 18.97 5.55
C ASP A 373 0.26 18.12 4.31
N GLU A 374 -0.51 17.04 4.48
CA GLU A 374 -1.01 16.20 3.38
C GLU A 374 -1.92 17.00 2.44
N ARG A 375 -2.88 17.77 3.00
CA ARG A 375 -3.77 18.61 2.19
C ARG A 375 -3.01 19.68 1.41
N ALA A 376 -2.09 20.39 2.08
CA ALA A 376 -1.29 21.42 1.42
C ALA A 376 -0.45 20.84 0.29
N LEU A 377 0.12 19.63 0.45
CA LEU A 377 0.84 18.97 -0.63
C LEU A 377 -0.10 18.63 -1.80
N GLU A 378 -1.28 18.09 -1.50
CA GLU A 378 -2.28 17.74 -2.52
C GLU A 378 -2.73 18.97 -3.33
N ASP A 379 -2.90 20.11 -2.66
CA ASP A 379 -3.29 21.39 -3.25
C ASP A 379 -2.11 22.10 -3.97
N GLY A 380 -0.90 21.54 -3.93
CA GLY A 380 0.30 22.11 -4.55
C GLY A 380 0.96 23.24 -3.75
N ASP A 381 0.52 23.49 -2.51
CA ASP A 381 1.07 24.51 -1.60
C ASP A 381 2.28 23.97 -0.83
N LEU A 382 3.43 23.94 -1.51
CA LEU A 382 4.69 23.44 -0.93
C LEU A 382 5.25 24.35 0.16
N GLU A 383 4.93 25.65 0.11
CA GLU A 383 5.32 26.63 1.13
C GLU A 383 4.64 26.35 2.46
N LYS A 384 3.43 25.80 2.44
CA LYS A 384 2.70 25.37 3.64
C LYS A 384 2.95 23.91 4.02
N ALA A 385 3.07 23.00 3.06
CA ALA A 385 3.15 21.56 3.34
C ALA A 385 4.35 21.18 4.22
N THR A 386 5.54 21.70 3.93
CA THR A 386 6.75 21.36 4.70
C THR A 386 6.73 21.95 6.12
N PRO A 387 6.40 23.24 6.33
CA PRO A 387 6.24 23.79 7.68
C PRO A 387 5.17 23.11 8.53
N GLU A 388 4.00 22.78 7.96
CA GLU A 388 2.96 22.06 8.68
C GLU A 388 3.43 20.66 9.09
N LYS A 389 4.16 19.97 8.22
CA LYS A 389 4.74 18.67 8.54
C LYS A 389 5.69 18.75 9.73
N ILE A 390 6.57 19.75 9.74
CA ILE A 390 7.50 19.99 10.86
C ILE A 390 6.72 20.28 12.14
N ARG A 391 5.72 21.17 12.09
CA ARG A 391 4.88 21.52 13.24
C ARG A 391 4.19 20.29 13.84
N LEU A 392 3.61 19.42 13.00
CA LEU A 392 2.95 18.18 13.43
C LEU A 392 3.93 17.20 14.07
N GLU A 393 5.09 16.98 13.44
CA GLU A 393 6.13 16.09 13.97
C GLU A 393 6.68 16.61 15.32
N GLU A 394 6.85 17.92 15.47
CA GLU A 394 7.26 18.55 16.73
C GLU A 394 6.19 18.42 17.82
N LYS A 395 4.92 18.72 17.50
CA LYS A 395 3.77 18.53 18.42
C LYS A 395 3.73 17.09 18.94
N GLN A 396 3.89 16.12 18.06
CA GLN A 396 3.93 14.70 18.42
C GLN A 396 5.13 14.35 19.33
N ARG A 397 6.34 14.85 19.02
CA ARG A 397 7.53 14.62 19.84
C ARG A 397 7.37 15.20 21.24
N GLU A 398 6.78 16.38 21.36
CA GLU A 398 6.49 17.00 22.65
C GLU A 398 5.44 16.21 23.44
N ALA A 399 4.35 15.79 22.80
CA ALA A 399 3.33 14.96 23.45
C ALA A 399 3.92 13.63 23.95
N ALA A 400 4.80 13.01 23.16
CA ALA A 400 5.51 11.79 23.57
C ALA A 400 6.52 12.04 24.71
N ARG A 401 7.15 13.22 24.79
CA ARG A 401 7.99 13.61 25.94
C ARG A 401 7.14 13.78 27.20
N ARG A 402 6.03 14.53 27.12
CA ARG A 402 5.13 14.76 28.25
C ARG A 402 4.57 13.44 28.81
N ARG A 403 4.08 12.54 27.95
CA ARG A 403 3.60 11.22 28.39
C ARG A 403 4.66 10.43 29.15
N ARG A 404 5.91 10.41 28.65
CA ARG A 404 7.03 9.73 29.34
C ARG A 404 7.37 10.37 30.68
N GLU A 405 7.37 11.71 30.78
CA GLU A 405 7.63 12.43 32.03
C GLU A 405 6.57 12.16 33.11
N HIS A 406 5.32 11.91 32.70
CA HIS A 406 4.20 11.65 33.61
C HIS A 406 3.92 10.14 33.82
N GLY A 407 4.66 9.25 33.15
CA GLY A 407 4.42 7.81 33.20
C GLY A 407 3.08 7.39 32.59
N GLU A 408 2.56 8.18 31.64
CA GLU A 408 1.30 7.92 30.94
C GLU A 408 1.54 7.02 29.73
N GLU A 409 0.76 5.94 29.63
CA GLU A 409 0.73 5.09 28.44
C GLU A 409 -0.27 5.61 27.42
N TRP A 410 0.08 5.48 26.13
CA TRP A 410 -0.86 5.80 25.07
C TRP A 410 -1.97 4.74 25.00
N THR A 411 -3.22 5.18 24.98
CA THR A 411 -4.38 4.31 24.77
C THR A 411 -4.99 4.62 23.40
N CYS A 412 -5.04 3.60 22.53
CA CYS A 412 -5.66 3.72 21.22
C CYS A 412 -7.19 3.83 21.34
N MET A 413 -7.80 4.44 20.33
CA MET A 413 -9.22 4.82 20.36
C MET A 413 -10.12 3.71 19.87
N TRP A 414 -9.74 3.07 18.77
CA TRP A 414 -10.61 2.16 18.01
C TRP A 414 -10.05 0.75 17.96
N PHE A 415 -8.77 0.58 18.29
CA PHE A 415 -8.12 -0.70 18.46
C PHE A 415 -7.63 -0.89 19.90
N GLN A 416 -7.59 -2.12 20.35
CA GLN A 416 -7.08 -2.48 21.68
C GLN A 416 -6.11 -3.67 21.59
N GLN A 417 -5.17 -3.74 22.52
CA GLN A 417 -4.31 -4.90 22.64
C GLN A 417 -5.13 -6.09 23.14
N ARG A 418 -5.08 -7.20 22.40
CA ARG A 418 -5.69 -8.48 22.80
C ARG A 418 -5.11 -9.00 24.11
N VAL A 419 -3.79 -8.80 24.30
CA VAL A 419 -3.08 -9.09 25.55
C VAL A 419 -2.45 -7.79 26.05
N PRO A 420 -2.90 -7.23 27.18
CA PRO A 420 -2.36 -5.99 27.71
C PRO A 420 -0.84 -6.02 27.88
N GLY A 421 -0.16 -4.98 27.42
CA GLY A 421 1.30 -4.83 27.51
C GLY A 421 2.09 -5.54 26.41
N VAL A 422 1.44 -6.32 25.54
CA VAL A 422 2.07 -6.91 24.35
C VAL A 422 1.81 -5.98 23.17
N SER A 423 2.88 -5.47 22.56
CA SER A 423 2.82 -4.56 21.41
C SER A 423 3.65 -5.04 20.21
N GLN A 424 4.32 -6.20 20.34
CA GLN A 424 5.13 -6.75 19.26
C GLN A 424 4.23 -7.38 18.21
N VAL A 425 4.37 -6.93 16.96
CA VAL A 425 3.67 -7.55 15.85
C VAL A 425 4.23 -8.95 15.61
N LYS A 426 3.34 -9.93 15.56
CA LYS A 426 3.72 -11.33 15.33
C LYS A 426 4.16 -11.53 13.90
N THR A 427 5.17 -12.37 13.72
CA THR A 427 5.70 -12.71 12.39
C THR A 427 5.07 -14.01 11.86
N ALA A 428 5.03 -14.15 10.54
CA ALA A 428 4.60 -15.40 9.92
C ALA A 428 5.46 -16.57 10.38
N GLY A 429 4.80 -17.58 10.97
CA GLY A 429 5.43 -18.81 11.46
C GLY A 429 5.48 -18.94 12.97
N GLU A 430 5.11 -17.90 13.73
CA GLU A 430 5.10 -17.96 15.20
C GLU A 430 3.85 -18.66 15.74
N THR A 431 2.65 -18.41 15.19
CA THR A 431 1.38 -19.11 15.50
C THR A 431 0.26 -18.69 14.52
N ASP A 432 -0.85 -19.44 14.43
CA ASP A 432 -2.09 -19.05 13.73
C ASP A 432 -2.96 -18.08 14.58
N GLU A 433 -2.33 -17.29 15.43
CA GLU A 433 -3.03 -16.48 16.43
C GLU A 433 -3.52 -15.14 15.86
N GLU A 434 -4.66 -14.67 16.39
CA GLU A 434 -5.17 -13.31 16.14
C GLU A 434 -4.09 -12.22 16.35
N PRO A 435 -4.22 -11.09 15.63
CA PRO A 435 -3.32 -9.95 15.75
C PRO A 435 -3.30 -9.40 17.18
N THR A 436 -2.23 -8.68 17.49
CA THR A 436 -2.04 -8.04 18.80
C THR A 436 -3.06 -6.94 18.99
N TRP A 437 -3.29 -6.12 17.98
CA TRP A 437 -4.28 -5.05 17.96
C TRP A 437 -5.55 -5.50 17.26
N VAL A 438 -6.67 -5.45 17.99
CA VAL A 438 -8.00 -5.85 17.50
C VAL A 438 -8.96 -4.68 17.55
N PHE A 439 -9.84 -4.59 16.55
CA PHE A 439 -10.89 -3.57 16.51
C PHE A 439 -11.84 -3.74 17.70
N ASN A 440 -12.18 -2.64 18.38
CA ASN A 440 -13.02 -2.67 19.57
C ASN A 440 -14.53 -2.59 19.28
N GLY A 441 -14.94 -2.40 18.02
CA GLY A 441 -16.35 -2.37 17.62
C GLY A 441 -17.06 -1.02 17.83
N GLU A 442 -16.37 0.01 18.33
CA GLU A 442 -17.04 1.25 18.76
C GLU A 442 -16.99 2.39 17.73
N TYR A 443 -16.07 2.35 16.76
CA TYR A 443 -15.90 3.45 15.78
C TYR A 443 -17.18 3.79 15.03
N TRP A 444 -17.81 2.81 14.39
CA TRP A 444 -19.02 3.05 13.58
C TRP A 444 -20.21 3.55 14.40
N ARG A 445 -20.31 3.14 15.67
CA ARG A 445 -21.32 3.66 16.61
C ARG A 445 -21.04 5.10 17.01
N ALA A 446 -19.77 5.45 17.25
CA ALA A 446 -19.36 6.83 17.50
C ALA A 446 -19.61 7.72 16.28
N ARG A 447 -19.34 7.19 15.07
CA ARG A 447 -19.59 7.84 13.79
C ARG A 447 -21.07 8.16 13.57
N GLU A 448 -21.94 7.17 13.77
CA GLU A 448 -23.40 7.36 13.66
C GLU A 448 -23.92 8.44 14.62
N LYS A 449 -23.33 8.54 15.82
CA LYS A 449 -23.69 9.53 16.85
C LYS A 449 -22.93 10.85 16.74
N GLN A 450 -21.97 10.96 15.83
CA GLN A 450 -21.01 12.07 15.74
C GLN A 450 -20.33 12.39 17.09
N ASP A 451 -20.00 11.36 17.88
CA ASP A 451 -19.38 11.52 19.20
C ASP A 451 -17.86 11.37 19.16
N TRP A 452 -17.17 12.49 18.97
CA TRP A 452 -15.71 12.55 18.87
C TRP A 452 -15.02 13.09 20.12
N ARG A 453 -15.72 13.21 21.25
CA ARG A 453 -15.20 13.87 22.47
C ARG A 453 -13.96 13.19 23.06
N ARG A 454 -13.77 11.91 22.76
CA ARG A 454 -12.62 11.12 23.21
C ARG A 454 -11.43 11.19 22.23
N CYS A 455 -11.62 11.73 21.03
CA CYS A 455 -10.56 11.82 20.04
C CYS A 455 -9.46 12.77 20.52
N PRO A 456 -8.18 12.37 20.44
CA PRO A 456 -7.05 13.21 20.82
C PRO A 456 -6.83 14.34 19.81
N ASP A 457 -6.31 15.47 20.29
CA ASP A 457 -5.86 16.57 19.43
C ASP A 457 -4.43 16.30 18.91
N ILE A 458 -4.35 15.69 17.72
CA ILE A 458 -3.08 15.30 17.09
C ILE A 458 -2.64 16.24 15.96
N MET A 459 -3.53 17.10 15.45
CA MET A 459 -3.32 17.93 14.25
C MET A 459 -2.67 19.30 14.52
#